data_AF-A0A9E0FLN4-F1
#
_entry.id   AF-A0A9E0FLN4-F1
#
_cell.length_a   1.000
_cell.length_b   1.000
_cell.length_c   1.000
_cell.angle_alpha   90.00
_cell.angle_beta   90.00
_cell.angle_gamma   90.00
#
_symmetry.space_group_name_H-M   'P 1'
#
loop_
_entity.id
_entity.type
_entity.pdbx_description
1 polymer ?
#
loop_
_entity_poly.entity_id
_entity_poly.type
_entity_poly.pdbx_seq_one_letter_code
_entity_poly.pdbx_strand_id
1 'polypeptide(L)' 'MTHDLAGPDRVLLDRYIESVLLRFSDGKYSLAEATQELGQAFTQTERDEFLAHLRGVVEAGDDA' A
#
# COMPACT_ATOMS: atom_id res chain seq x y z
N MET A 1 16.04 10.18 8.92
CA MET A 1 16.96 9.53 7.96
C MET A 1 16.05 8.80 7.00
N THR A 2 15.74 9.43 5.87
CA THR A 2 14.75 8.95 4.89
C THR A 2 15.31 7.67 4.26
N HIS A 3 14.63 6.54 4.45
CA HIS A 3 14.95 5.33 3.72
C HIS A 3 14.53 5.54 2.27
N ASP A 4 15.44 6.08 1.47
CA ASP A 4 15.28 6.14 0.03
C ASP A 4 15.25 4.70 -0.46
N LEU A 5 14.07 4.21 -0.88
CA LEU A 5 13.91 2.90 -1.51
C LEU A 5 14.85 2.86 -2.71
N ALA A 6 16.01 2.24 -2.53
CA ALA A 6 17.03 2.16 -3.57
C ALA A 6 16.39 1.55 -4.83
N GLY A 7 16.88 1.97 -6.01
CA GLY A 7 16.28 1.60 -7.31
C GLY A 7 15.75 0.17 -7.46
N PRO A 8 16.46 -0.88 -7.00
CA PRO A 8 15.97 -2.27 -7.05
C PRO A 8 14.72 -2.54 -6.20
N ASP A 9 14.61 -1.93 -5.02
CA ASP A 9 13.49 -2.12 -4.07
C ASP A 9 12.23 -1.41 -4.58
N ARG A 10 12.41 -0.25 -5.23
CA ARG A 10 11.32 0.45 -5.90
C ARG A 10 10.75 -0.33 -7.09
N VAL A 11 11.62 -0.94 -7.90
CA VAL A 11 11.18 -1.80 -9.02
C VAL A 11 10.40 -3.01 -8.49
N LEU A 12 10.83 -3.60 -7.38
CA LEU A 12 10.11 -4.71 -6.76
C LEU A 12 8.74 -4.28 -6.24
N LEU A 13 8.63 -3.11 -5.62
CA LEU A 13 7.38 -2.53 -5.14
C LEU A 13 6.40 -2.26 -6.30
N ASP A 14 6.88 -1.65 -7.39
CA ASP A 14 6.07 -1.39 -8.58
C ASP A 14 5.51 -2.70 -9.16
N ARG A 15 6.36 -3.72 -9.29
CA ARG A 15 5.94 -5.06 -9.76
C ARG A 15 4.95 -5.74 -8.83
N TYR A 16 5.10 -5.53 -7.52
CA TYR A 16 4.16 -6.07 -6.53
C TYR A 16 2.78 -5.41 -6.67
N ILE A 17 2.73 -4.08 -6.76
CA ILE A 17 1.50 -3.31 -6.96
C ILE A 17 0.79 -3.76 -8.25
N GLU A 18 1.51 -3.83 -9.37
CA GLU A 18 0.98 -4.34 -10.64
C GLU A 18 0.34 -5.73 -10.49
N SER A 19 1.01 -6.62 -9.75
CA SER A 19 0.55 -8.00 -9.51
C SER A 19 -0.76 -8.07 -8.72
N VAL A 20 -0.92 -7.21 -7.71
CA VAL A 20 -2.13 -7.16 -6.87
C VAL A 20 -3.30 -6.59 -7.69
N LEU A 21 -3.06 -5.52 -8.46
CA LEU A 21 -4.07 -4.92 -9.32
C LEU A 21 -4.54 -5.88 -10.42
N LEU A 22 -3.64 -6.68 -11.00
CA LEU A 22 -4.01 -7.70 -11.98
C LEU A 22 -4.96 -8.74 -11.37
N ARG A 23 -4.65 -9.23 -10.17
CA ARG A 23 -5.49 -10.21 -9.46
C ARG A 23 -6.86 -9.65 -9.10
N PHE A 24 -6.94 -8.37 -8.77
CA PHE A 24 -8.22 -7.69 -8.58
C PHE A 24 -9.02 -7.62 -9.89
N SER A 25 -8.38 -7.21 -11.00
CA SER A 25 -9.01 -7.15 -12.33
C SER A 25 -9.51 -8.52 -12.79
N ASP A 26 -8.81 -9.59 -12.46
CA ASP A 26 -9.19 -10.98 -12.79
C ASP A 26 -10.25 -11.58 -11.85
N GLY A 27 -10.75 -10.79 -10.89
CA GLY A 27 -11.71 -11.23 -9.88
C GLY A 27 -11.15 -12.26 -8.90
N LYS A 28 -9.83 -12.41 -8.84
CA LYS A 28 -9.13 -13.29 -7.88
C LYS A 28 -9.01 -12.65 -6.51
N TYR A 29 -8.96 -11.33 -6.47
CA TYR A 29 -9.11 -10.54 -5.24
C TYR A 29 -10.38 -9.71 -5.30
N SER A 30 -11.09 -9.67 -4.18
CA SER A 30 -12.01 -8.59 -3.86
C SER A 30 -11.23 -7.28 -3.61
N LEU A 31 -11.94 -6.15 -3.64
CA LEU A 31 -11.34 -4.85 -3.31
C LEU A 31 -10.72 -4.85 -1.91
N ALA A 32 -11.35 -5.54 -0.95
CA ALA A 32 -10.85 -5.65 0.41
C ALA A 32 -9.52 -6.43 0.48
N GLU A 33 -9.43 -7.57 -0.22
CA GLU A 33 -8.21 -8.37 -0.27
C GLU A 33 -7.07 -7.61 -0.96
N ALA A 34 -7.33 -6.95 -2.09
CA ALA A 34 -6.33 -6.14 -2.77
C ALA A 34 -5.82 -4.98 -1.88
N THR A 35 -6.72 -4.32 -1.16
CA THR A 35 -6.38 -3.23 -0.22
C THR A 35 -5.53 -3.75 0.94
N GLN A 36 -5.84 -4.93 1.47
CA GLN A 36 -5.07 -5.56 2.53
C GLN A 36 -3.65 -5.94 2.07
N GLU A 37 -3.52 -6.56 0.90
CA GLU A 37 -2.23 -6.95 0.31
C GLU A 37 -1.31 -5.75 0.06
N LEU A 38 -1.86 -4.64 -0.45
CA LEU A 38 -1.12 -3.39 -0.62
C LEU A 38 -0.73 -2.79 0.74
N GLY A 39 -1.68 -2.70 1.68
CA GLY A 39 -1.42 -2.18 3.03
C GLY A 39 -0.33 -2.95 3.77
N GLN A 40 -0.26 -4.27 3.63
CA GLN A 40 0.80 -5.10 4.21
C GLN A 40 2.18 -4.81 3.61
N ALA A 41 2.28 -4.57 2.30
CA ALA A 41 3.54 -4.21 1.66
C ALA A 41 4.04 -2.82 2.08
N PHE A 42 3.13 -1.85 2.23
CA PHE A 42 3.49 -0.52 2.72
C PHE A 42 3.86 -0.50 4.21
N THR A 43 3.21 -1.33 5.04
CA THR A 43 3.53 -1.41 6.49
C THR A 43 4.82 -2.15 6.81
N GLN A 44 5.30 -3.03 5.93
CA GLN A 44 6.64 -3.61 6.08
C GLN A 44 7.76 -2.62 5.74
N THR A 45 7.45 -1.55 5.00
CA THR A 45 8.44 -0.61 4.49
C THR A 45 8.74 0.53 5.47
N GLU A 46 7.76 1.03 6.23
CA GLU A 46 7.98 2.13 7.18
C GLU A 46 7.20 1.94 8.50
N ARG A 47 7.96 1.80 9.60
CA ARG A 47 7.42 1.78 10.97
C ARG A 47 6.88 3.17 11.36
N ASP A 48 5.66 3.15 11.88
CA ASP A 48 4.99 4.13 12.74
C ASP A 48 4.48 5.46 12.15
N GLU A 49 5.26 6.20 11.34
CA GLU A 49 4.86 7.57 10.94
C GLU A 49 3.83 7.61 9.78
N PHE A 50 3.93 6.66 8.85
CA PHE A 50 3.03 6.53 7.69
C PHE A 50 1.62 6.08 8.09
N LEU A 51 1.51 5.18 9.08
CA LEU A 51 0.22 4.74 9.61
C LEU A 51 -0.55 5.87 10.30
N ALA A 52 0.15 6.76 11.00
CA ALA A 52 -0.45 7.95 11.59
C ALA A 52 -0.97 8.93 10.52
N HIS A 53 -0.23 9.09 9.42
CA HIS A 53 -0.64 9.93 8.30
C HIS A 53 -1.87 9.37 7.57
N LEU A 54 -1.88 8.07 7.24
CA LEU A 54 -3.01 7.41 6.58
C LEU A 54 -4.28 7.47 7.43
N ARG A 55 -4.16 7.29 8.75
CA ARG A 55 -5.30 7.37 9.67
C ARG A 55 -5.93 8.77 9.67
N GLY A 56 -5.10 9.82 9.67
CA GLY A 56 -5.58 11.20 9.59
C GLY A 56 -6.30 11.54 8.27
N VAL A 57 -5.89 10.95 7.14
CA VAL A 57 -6.54 11.17 5.84
C VAL A 57 -7.91 10.47 5.76
N VAL A 58 -8.02 9.26 6.32
CA VAL A 58 -9.29 8.52 6.34
C VAL A 58 -10.30 9.15 7.30
N GLU A 59 -9.88 9.52 8.50
CA GLU A 59 -10.75 10.19 9.49
C GLU A 59 -11.23 11.56 9.02
N ALA A 60 -10.44 12.29 8.22
CA ALA A 60 -10.84 13.57 7.63
C ALA A 60 -11.82 13.43 6.45
N GLY A 61 -11.92 12.25 5.84
CA GLY A 61 -12.85 11.98 4.74
C GLY A 61 -14.24 11.50 5.17
N ASP A 62 -14.39 11.04 6.42
CA ASP A 62 -15.63 10.48 6.97
C ASP A 62 -16.52 11.55 7.65
N ASP A 63 -16.03 12.79 7.75
CA ASP A 63 -16.70 13.95 8.37
C ASP A 63 -17.36 14.89 7.32
N ALA A 64 -17.56 14.41 6.08
CA ALA A 64 -18.08 15.17 4.93
C ALA A 64 -19.41 14.61 4.38
#